data_AF-A0A0S7YB97-F1
#
_entry.id   AF-A0A0S7YB97-F1
#
_cell.length_a   1.000
_cell.length_b   1.000
_cell.length_c   1.000
_cell.angle_alpha   90.00
_cell.angle_beta   90.00
_cell.angle_gamma   90.00
#
_symmetry.space_group_name_H-M   'P 1'
#
loop_
_entity.id
_entity.type
_entity.pdbx_description
1 polymer ?
#
loop_
_entity_poly.entity_id
_entity_poly.type
_entity_poly.pdbx_seq_one_letter_code
_entity_poly.pdbx_strand_id
1 'polypeptide(L)'
;VGLDENISGVDMVRVGNSETIAIGQQHYSTTTGFTWGDGVVASSTVQKLELNCPKSTSTSSPATKDTYWLIQVIIGQASGTYNGTNTIAALTGEAQNW
;
A
#
# COMPACT_ATOMS: atom_id res chain seq x y z
N VAL A 1 -19.30 -9.50 7.31
CA VAL A 1 -17.92 -9.37 6.82
C VAL A 1 -17.82 -8.22 5.86
N GLY A 2 -16.79 -7.39 6.00
CA GLY A 2 -16.47 -6.34 5.04
C GLY A 2 -15.23 -6.68 4.22
N LEU A 3 -14.49 -5.66 3.81
CA LEU A 3 -13.32 -5.73 2.94
C LEU A 3 -12.06 -5.38 3.72
N ASP A 4 -11.09 -6.29 3.63
CA ASP A 4 -9.68 -6.11 3.96
C ASP A 4 -8.84 -6.22 2.69
N GLU A 5 -7.52 -6.09 2.82
CA GLU A 5 -6.61 -6.10 1.68
C GLU A 5 -5.43 -7.06 1.92
N ASN A 6 -4.98 -7.70 0.85
CA ASN A 6 -3.66 -8.30 0.76
C ASN A 6 -2.78 -7.37 -0.06
N ILE A 7 -1.67 -6.93 0.52
CA ILE A 7 -0.79 -5.94 -0.07
C ILE A 7 0.63 -6.49 -0.23
N SER A 8 1.26 -6.13 -1.34
CA SER A 8 2.68 -6.40 -1.60
C SER A 8 3.18 -5.41 -2.65
N GLY A 9 4.49 -5.32 -2.80
CA GLY A 9 5.10 -4.52 -3.87
C GLY A 9 6.45 -5.06 -4.30
N VAL A 10 7.10 -4.35 -5.21
CA VAL A 10 8.46 -4.63 -5.63
C VAL A 10 9.28 -3.36 -5.65
N ASP A 11 10.60 -3.52 -5.67
CA ASP A 11 11.52 -2.41 -5.93
C ASP A 11 11.12 -1.69 -7.23
N MET A 12 11.21 -0.37 -7.23
CA MET A 12 11.09 0.39 -8.47
C MET A 12 12.47 0.42 -9.13
N VAL A 13 12.57 -0.08 -10.36
CA VAL A 13 13.83 -0.16 -11.11
C VAL A 13 13.87 0.96 -12.14
N ARG A 14 15.00 1.66 -12.23
CA ARG A 14 15.17 2.71 -13.23
C ARG A 14 15.32 2.14 -14.63
N VAL A 15 14.67 2.81 -15.58
CA VAL A 15 14.67 2.39 -16.98
C VAL A 15 16.08 2.54 -17.56
N GLY A 16 16.60 1.46 -18.13
CA GLY A 16 17.90 1.45 -18.82
C GLY A 16 19.13 1.29 -17.91
N ASN A 17 18.95 1.05 -16.61
CA ASN A 17 20.04 0.70 -15.69
C ASN A 17 19.55 -0.24 -14.56
N SER A 18 20.39 -0.47 -13.55
CA SER A 18 20.10 -1.37 -12.41
C SER A 18 19.89 -0.63 -11.09
N GLU A 19 19.69 0.69 -11.13
CA GLU A 19 19.47 1.47 -9.92
C GLU A 19 18.02 1.34 -9.47
N THR A 20 17.81 1.27 -8.15
CA THR A 20 16.51 0.95 -7.58
C THR A 20 16.11 1.95 -6.50
N ILE A 21 14.81 2.20 -6.40
CA ILE A 21 14.17 2.65 -5.16
C ILE A 21 13.62 1.37 -4.53
N ALA A 22 14.27 0.91 -3.47
CA ALA A 22 13.95 -0.37 -2.84
C ALA A 22 12.53 -0.37 -2.25
N ILE A 23 11.91 -1.54 -2.15
CA ILE A 23 10.59 -1.72 -1.53
C ILE A 23 10.57 -1.24 -0.07
N GLY A 24 11.69 -1.36 0.64
CA GLY A 24 11.85 -0.82 1.99
C GLY A 24 11.81 0.71 2.08
N GLN A 25 11.93 1.42 0.94
CA GLN A 25 11.72 2.87 0.83
C GLN A 25 10.26 3.23 0.58
N GLN A 26 9.37 2.26 0.47
CA GLN A 26 7.94 2.43 0.28
C GLN A 26 7.20 2.05 1.56
N HIS A 27 6.28 2.90 2.00
CA HIS A 27 5.56 2.74 3.25
C HIS A 27 4.07 3.01 3.02
N TYR A 28 3.21 2.32 3.77
CA TYR A 28 1.77 2.48 3.66
C TYR A 28 1.09 2.69 5.02
N SER A 29 -0.11 3.25 5.00
CA SER A 29 -0.93 3.45 6.20
C SER A 29 -2.40 3.65 5.84
N THR A 30 -3.30 3.30 6.75
CA THR A 30 -4.73 3.68 6.67
C THR A 30 -5.01 5.04 7.32
N THR A 31 -3.98 5.68 7.89
CA THR A 31 -4.08 7.00 8.52
C THR A 31 -3.73 8.10 7.53
N THR A 32 -4.66 9.04 7.34
CA THR A 32 -4.42 10.19 6.47
C THR A 32 -3.29 11.07 6.99
N GLY A 33 -2.48 11.60 6.08
CA GLY A 33 -1.36 12.51 6.41
C GLY A 33 -0.22 11.88 7.20
N PHE A 34 -0.11 10.54 7.24
CA PHE A 34 1.02 9.87 7.91
C PHE A 34 2.35 10.31 7.32
N THR A 35 3.40 10.37 8.15
CA THR A 35 4.76 10.62 7.66
C THR A 35 5.41 9.31 7.23
N TRP A 36 6.37 9.37 6.31
CA TRP A 36 7.06 8.16 5.83
C TRP A 36 7.62 7.31 6.97
N GLY A 37 8.19 7.92 8.02
CA GLY A 37 8.80 7.18 9.12
C GLY A 37 7.80 6.48 10.07
N ASP A 38 6.53 6.89 10.05
CA ASP A 38 5.47 6.34 10.90
C ASP A 38 4.64 5.26 10.18
N GLY A 39 4.89 5.06 8.89
CA GLY A 39 4.19 4.07 8.08
C GLY A 39 4.65 2.65 8.34
N VAL A 40 3.87 1.71 7.80
CA VAL A 40 4.30 0.31 7.74
C VAL A 40 5.17 0.13 6.49
N VAL A 41 6.36 -0.43 6.67
CA VAL A 41 7.29 -0.73 5.59
C VAL A 41 6.64 -1.73 4.62
N ALA A 42 6.60 -1.41 3.33
CA ALA A 42 6.11 -2.32 2.30
C ALA A 42 7.04 -3.53 2.14
N SER A 43 6.48 -4.66 1.71
CA SER A 43 7.21 -5.91 1.50
C SER A 43 6.93 -6.51 0.13
N SER A 44 7.90 -7.27 -0.37
CA SER A 44 7.71 -8.15 -1.53
C SER A 44 6.90 -9.41 -1.23
N THR A 45 6.72 -9.72 0.06
CA THR A 45 5.82 -10.77 0.51
C THR A 45 4.44 -10.19 0.78
N VAL A 46 3.39 -10.91 0.39
CA VAL A 46 2.01 -10.52 0.68
C VAL A 46 1.81 -10.38 2.18
N GLN A 47 1.29 -9.24 2.62
CA GLN A 47 0.86 -8.97 3.98
C GLN A 47 -0.64 -8.67 4.00
N LYS A 48 -1.35 -9.15 5.01
CA LYS A 48 -2.73 -8.74 5.26
C LYS A 48 -2.74 -7.33 5.86
N LEU A 49 -3.61 -6.46 5.35
CA LEU A 49 -3.93 -5.15 5.90
C LEU A 49 -5.39 -5.14 6.33
N GLU A 50 -5.59 -4.87 7.63
CA GLU A 50 -6.90 -4.73 8.27
C GLU A 50 -7.55 -3.39 7.91
N LEU A 51 -8.07 -3.27 6.69
CA LEU A 51 -8.77 -2.07 6.25
C LEU A 51 -10.08 -1.89 7.01
N ASN A 52 -10.78 -2.99 7.30
CA ASN A 52 -12.08 -3.00 7.94
C ASN A 52 -13.08 -2.03 7.25
N CYS A 53 -13.14 -2.04 5.91
CA CYS A 53 -14.16 -1.31 5.15
C CYS A 53 -15.50 -2.08 5.11
N PRO A 54 -16.62 -1.53 5.63
CA PRO A 54 -17.86 -2.30 5.77
C PRO A 54 -18.45 -2.71 4.42
N LYS A 55 -19.22 -3.80 4.43
CA LYS A 55 -19.96 -4.21 3.23
C LYS A 55 -20.99 -3.14 2.88
N SER A 56 -20.95 -2.66 1.64
CA SER A 56 -22.01 -1.78 1.12
C SER A 56 -23.36 -2.49 1.16
N THR A 57 -24.39 -1.80 1.64
CA THR A 57 -25.78 -2.27 1.64
C THR A 57 -26.61 -1.48 0.65
N SER A 58 -27.76 -2.00 0.23
CA SER A 58 -28.65 -1.33 -0.73
C SER A 58 -29.30 -0.05 -0.18
N THR A 59 -29.28 0.16 1.14
CA THR A 59 -29.93 1.28 1.83
C THR A 59 -28.96 2.34 2.33
N SER A 60 -27.64 2.12 2.17
CA SER A 60 -26.60 3.04 2.61
C SER A 60 -25.79 3.55 1.42
N SER A 61 -25.10 4.68 1.61
CA SER A 61 -23.99 5.06 0.73
C SER A 61 -22.98 3.90 0.65
N PRO A 62 -22.35 3.65 -0.52
CA PRO A 62 -21.25 2.71 -0.61
C PRO A 62 -20.16 3.05 0.41
N ALA A 63 -19.68 2.05 1.13
CA ALA A 63 -18.61 2.24 2.09
C ALA A 63 -17.27 2.39 1.38
N THR A 64 -16.45 3.30 1.86
CA THR A 64 -15.11 3.58 1.34
C THR A 64 -14.14 3.77 2.49
N LYS A 65 -12.89 3.31 2.30
CA LYS A 65 -11.74 3.61 3.14
C LYS A 65 -10.51 3.74 2.27
N ASP A 66 -9.52 4.45 2.79
CA ASP A 66 -8.29 4.76 2.07
C ASP A 66 -7.10 3.97 2.63
N THR A 67 -6.26 3.50 1.72
CA THR A 67 -4.90 3.07 1.99
C THR A 67 -3.96 4.08 1.32
N TYR A 68 -3.17 4.78 2.12
CA TYR A 68 -2.20 5.77 1.66
C TYR A 68 -0.82 5.12 1.45
N TRP A 69 -0.07 5.62 0.47
CA TRP A 69 1.25 5.09 0.09
C TRP A 69 2.26 6.21 -0.09
N LEU A 70 3.41 6.11 0.57
CA LEU A 70 4.51 7.06 0.47
C LEU A 70 5.78 6.37 0.00
N ILE A 71 6.57 7.08 -0.81
CA ILE A 71 7.83 6.59 -1.38
C ILE A 71 8.91 7.61 -1.06
N GLN A 72 9.97 7.18 -0.38
CA GLN A 72 11.11 8.04 -0.08
C GLN A 72 12.18 7.92 -1.16
N VAL A 73 12.35 9.00 -1.92
CA VAL A 73 13.49 9.18 -2.84
C VAL A 73 14.65 9.77 -2.06
N ILE A 74 15.69 8.99 -1.81
CA ILE A 74 16.84 9.41 -1.00
C ILE A 74 17.74 10.41 -1.74
N ILE A 75 18.46 11.24 -0.99
CA ILE A 75 19.49 12.12 -1.55
C ILE A 75 20.54 11.24 -2.26
N GLY A 76 20.89 11.63 -3.49
CA GLY A 76 21.84 10.88 -4.32
C GLY A 76 21.20 9.86 -5.25
N GLN A 77 19.88 9.60 -5.14
CA GLN A 77 19.16 8.84 -6.15
C GLN A 77 19.27 9.56 -7.50
N ALA A 78 19.74 8.85 -8.53
CA ALA A 78 19.87 9.46 -9.85
C ALA A 78 18.49 9.78 -10.43
N SER A 79 18.43 10.89 -11.17
CA SER A 79 17.22 11.29 -11.87
C SER A 79 16.89 10.33 -13.02
N GLY A 80 15.59 10.15 -13.27
CA GLY A 80 15.09 9.32 -14.35
C GLY A 80 13.74 8.68 -14.01
N THR A 81 13.27 7.84 -14.92
CA THR A 81 12.04 7.08 -14.75
C THR A 81 12.32 5.78 -14.01
N TYR A 82 11.60 5.53 -12.92
CA TYR A 82 11.61 4.28 -12.17
C TYR A 82 10.24 3.61 -12.31
N ASN A 83 10.24 2.31 -12.60
CA ASN A 83 9.01 1.51 -12.71
C ASN A 83 8.99 0.43 -11.62
N GLY A 84 7.86 0.28 -10.94
CA GLY A 84 7.60 -0.80 -10.00
C GLY A 84 6.10 -1.13 -10.00
N THR A 85 5.70 -2.15 -9.24
CA THR A 85 4.30 -2.54 -9.13
C THR A 85 3.96 -2.83 -7.67
N ASN A 86 2.90 -2.20 -7.20
CA ASN A 86 2.26 -2.54 -5.94
C ASN A 86 0.97 -3.29 -6.26
N THR A 87 0.72 -4.38 -5.55
CA THR A 87 -0.48 -5.20 -5.67
C THR A 87 -1.33 -4.99 -4.43
N ILE A 88 -2.57 -4.57 -4.63
CA ILE A 88 -3.60 -4.47 -3.58
C ILE A 88 -4.75 -5.37 -4.03
N ALA A 89 -4.93 -6.49 -3.34
CA ALA A 89 -5.94 -7.49 -3.65
C ALA A 89 -7.00 -7.52 -2.55
N ALA A 90 -8.28 -7.46 -2.96
CA ALA A 90 -9.40 -7.57 -2.04
C ALA A 90 -9.38 -8.90 -1.28
N LEU A 91 -9.57 -8.84 0.03
CA LEU A 91 -9.73 -9.98 0.92
C LEU A 91 -11.03 -9.82 1.71
N THR A 92 -11.78 -10.90 1.91
CA THR A 92 -12.96 -10.83 2.79
C THR A 92 -12.49 -10.64 4.23
N GLY A 93 -12.98 -9.61 4.91
CA GLY A 93 -12.59 -9.33 6.28
C GLY A 93 -13.25 -10.24 7.32
N GLU A 94 -12.62 -10.39 8.48
CA GLU A 94 -13.03 -11.38 9.51
C GLU A 94 -14.34 -11.01 10.19
N ALA A 95 -15.24 -11.95 10.44
CA ALA A 95 -16.55 -11.67 11.02
C ALA A 95 -16.53 -10.99 12.41
N GLN A 96 -15.44 -11.11 13.16
CA GLN A 96 -15.30 -10.58 14.53
C GLN A 96 -15.02 -9.07 14.60
N ASN A 97 -14.63 -8.44 13.48
CA ASN A 97 -14.29 -7.01 13.42
C ASN A 97 -15.46 -6.14 12.90
N TRP A 98 -16.72 -6.63 12.94
CA TRP A 98 -17.93 -5.97 12.40
C TRP A 98 -19.14 -6.15 13.30
#